data_AF-V2WUL3-F1
#
_entry.id   AF-V2WUL3-F1
#
_cell.length_a   1.000
_cell.length_b   1.000
_cell.length_c   1.000
_cell.angle_alpha   90.00
_cell.angle_beta   90.00
_cell.angle_gamma   90.00
#
_symmetry.space_group_name_H-M   'P 1'
#
loop_
_entity.id
_entity.type
_entity.pdbx_description
1 polymer ?
#
loop_
_entity_poly.entity_id
_entity_poly.type
_entity_poly.pdbx_seq_one_letter_code
_entity_poly.pdbx_strand_id
1 'polypeptide(L)'
;MTDGPGEFWKNEKTDLLLVFNADAEKVLWGDFVEDFKMSFEPLDTALEAQLKLQDLKIKKRADEYMYQFLYLAKQMGYNDAVQIVAFKRGLPKSLVLKIMT
;
A
#
# COMPACT_ATOMS: atom_id res chain seq x y z
N MET A 1 -32.21 17.42 -22.13
CA MET A 1 -30.97 17.49 -21.34
C MET A 1 -30.66 16.07 -20.95
N THR A 2 -29.73 15.43 -21.64
CA THR A 2 -29.25 14.10 -21.30
C THR A 2 -28.22 14.27 -20.20
N ASP A 3 -28.37 13.51 -19.12
CA ASP A 3 -27.43 13.52 -18.01
C ASP A 3 -26.00 13.27 -18.54
N GLY A 4 -25.04 14.03 -18.01
CA GLY A 4 -23.66 14.00 -18.50
C GLY A 4 -23.05 12.59 -18.37
N PRO A 5 -21.94 12.31 -19.07
CA PRO A 5 -21.33 10.97 -19.08
C PRO A 5 -21.11 10.39 -17.67
N GLY A 6 -20.78 11.22 -16.68
CA GLY A 6 -20.63 10.78 -15.28
C GLY A 6 -21.93 10.32 -14.61
N GLU A 7 -23.05 10.98 -14.88
CA GLU A 7 -24.36 10.58 -14.36
C GLU A 7 -24.90 9.33 -15.08
N PHE A 8 -24.61 9.18 -16.38
CA PHE A 8 -24.87 7.95 -17.13
C PHE A 8 -24.13 6.74 -16.52
N TRP A 9 -22.83 6.89 -16.21
CA TRP A 9 -22.05 5.83 -15.61
C TRP A 9 -22.52 5.48 -14.19
N LYS A 10 -22.88 6.49 -13.40
CA LYS A 10 -23.32 6.32 -12.02
C LYS A 10 -24.65 5.56 -11.92
N ASN A 11 -25.62 5.92 -12.78
CA ASN A 11 -27.00 5.46 -12.61
C ASN A 11 -27.37 4.26 -13.50
N GLU A 12 -26.87 4.16 -14.73
CA GLU A 12 -27.32 3.11 -15.66
C GLU A 12 -26.35 1.93 -15.79
N LYS A 13 -25.03 2.17 -15.66
CA LYS A 13 -24.04 1.11 -15.89
C LYS A 13 -23.84 0.19 -14.69
N THR A 14 -23.90 0.72 -13.47
CA THR A 14 -23.78 -0.07 -12.24
C THR A 14 -24.90 -1.11 -12.14
N ASP A 15 -26.14 -0.69 -12.39
CA ASP A 15 -27.31 -1.56 -12.35
C ASP A 15 -27.23 -2.65 -13.44
N LEU A 16 -26.75 -2.30 -14.65
CA LEU A 16 -26.50 -3.31 -15.69
C LEU A 16 -25.43 -4.31 -15.29
N LEU A 17 -24.32 -3.89 -14.66
CA LEU A 17 -23.26 -4.79 -14.22
C LEU A 17 -23.74 -5.77 -13.14
N LEU A 18 -24.64 -5.34 -12.25
CA LEU A 18 -25.29 -6.20 -11.26
C LEU A 18 -26.29 -7.16 -11.90
N VAL A 19 -27.10 -6.70 -12.86
CA VAL A 19 -28.07 -7.53 -13.59
C VAL A 19 -27.39 -8.59 -14.46
N PHE A 20 -26.25 -8.27 -15.09
CA PHE A 20 -25.47 -9.23 -15.88
C PHE A 20 -24.65 -10.20 -15.03
N ASN A 21 -24.50 -9.94 -13.72
CA ASN A 21 -23.76 -10.79 -12.81
C ASN A 21 -24.62 -11.11 -11.57
N ALA A 22 -25.61 -11.98 -11.74
CA ALA A 22 -26.49 -12.46 -10.67
C ALA A 22 -25.74 -13.15 -9.50
N ASP A 23 -24.48 -13.54 -9.72
CA ASP A 23 -23.59 -14.07 -8.68
C ASP A 23 -22.78 -12.97 -7.97
N ALA A 24 -22.61 -11.78 -8.56
CA ALA A 24 -22.00 -10.62 -7.89
C ALA A 24 -22.84 -10.11 -6.72
N GLU A 25 -24.17 -10.24 -6.78
CA GLU A 25 -25.08 -9.89 -5.68
C GLU A 25 -24.88 -10.82 -4.46
N LYS A 26 -24.24 -11.97 -4.64
CA LYS A 26 -24.04 -13.02 -3.62
C LYS A 26 -22.62 -13.11 -3.10
N VAL A 27 -21.67 -12.32 -3.62
CA VAL A 27 -20.30 -12.34 -3.11
C VAL A 27 -20.32 -11.80 -1.68
N LEU A 28 -20.07 -12.69 -0.71
CA LEU A 28 -19.94 -12.28 0.68
C LEU A 28 -18.68 -11.41 0.80
N TRP A 29 -18.75 -10.38 1.63
CA TRP A 29 -17.61 -9.50 1.87
C TRP A 29 -16.36 -10.27 2.33
N GLY A 30 -16.55 -11.37 3.08
CA GLY A 30 -15.46 -12.26 3.48
C GLY A 30 -14.76 -12.91 2.29
N ASP A 31 -15.53 -13.51 1.38
CA ASP A 31 -15.04 -14.18 0.18
C ASP A 31 -14.28 -13.19 -0.73
N PHE A 32 -14.82 -11.98 -0.90
CA PHE A 32 -14.14 -10.91 -1.64
C PHE A 32 -12.78 -10.55 -1.03
N VAL A 33 -12.71 -10.38 0.30
CA VAL A 33 -11.46 -10.01 0.98
C VAL A 33 -10.42 -11.13 0.86
N GLU A 34 -10.85 -12.39 0.92
CA GLU A 34 -9.98 -13.55 0.75
C GLU A 34 -9.44 -13.64 -0.68
N ASP A 35 -10.31 -13.56 -1.70
CA ASP A 35 -9.93 -13.56 -3.11
C ASP A 35 -9.01 -12.38 -3.45
N PHE A 36 -9.31 -11.20 -2.91
CA PHE A 36 -8.48 -10.01 -3.08
C PHE A 36 -7.09 -10.23 -2.48
N LYS A 37 -7.00 -10.75 -1.25
CA LYS A 37 -5.71 -11.09 -0.65
C LYS A 37 -4.98 -12.12 -1.51
N MET A 38 -5.63 -13.21 -1.93
CA MET A 38 -4.99 -14.25 -2.73
C MET A 38 -4.49 -13.75 -4.09
N SER A 39 -5.22 -12.82 -4.71
CA SER A 39 -4.87 -12.25 -6.03
C SER A 39 -3.78 -11.19 -5.97
N PHE A 40 -3.67 -10.47 -4.85
CA PHE A 40 -2.78 -9.32 -4.70
C PHE A 40 -1.71 -9.49 -3.62
N GLU A 41 -1.66 -10.64 -2.94
CA GLU A 41 -0.60 -10.97 -1.99
C GLU A 41 0.71 -11.12 -2.76
N PRO A 42 1.77 -10.41 -2.36
CA PRO A 42 3.04 -10.53 -3.03
C PRO A 42 3.62 -11.94 -2.83
N LEU A 43 4.06 -12.56 -3.91
CA LEU A 43 4.69 -13.89 -3.91
C LEU A 43 5.83 -14.00 -2.89
N ASP A 44 6.57 -12.90 -2.69
CA ASP A 44 7.54 -12.74 -1.61
C ASP A 44 7.38 -11.35 -0.97
N THR A 45 6.64 -11.31 0.13
CA THR A 45 6.36 -10.07 0.88
C THR A 45 7.64 -9.47 1.48
N ALA A 46 8.62 -10.29 1.85
CA ALA A 46 9.87 -9.82 2.42
C ALA A 46 10.74 -9.17 1.34
N LEU A 47 10.85 -9.79 0.15
CA LEU A 47 11.61 -9.23 -0.98
C LEU A 47 11.01 -7.90 -1.47
N GLU A 48 9.69 -7.83 -1.61
CA GLU A 48 8.98 -6.59 -1.94
C GLU A 48 9.22 -5.49 -0.90
N ALA A 49 9.20 -5.85 0.39
CA ALA A 49 9.49 -4.90 1.45
C ALA A 49 10.94 -4.39 1.38
N GLN A 50 11.90 -5.27 1.05
CA GLN A 50 13.31 -4.90 0.87
C GLN A 50 13.51 -3.91 -0.28
N LEU A 51 12.88 -4.17 -1.44
CA LEU A 51 12.95 -3.27 -2.60
C LEU A 51 12.36 -1.90 -2.28
N LYS A 52 11.17 -1.87 -1.67
CA LYS A 52 10.52 -0.61 -1.27
C LYS A 52 11.33 0.15 -0.23
N LEU A 53 12.00 -0.56 0.69
CA LEU A 53 12.87 0.05 1.69
C LEU A 53 14.12 0.69 1.06
N GLN A 54 14.70 0.07 0.03
CA GLN A 54 15.86 0.60 -0.67
C GLN A 54 15.57 1.97 -1.30
N ASP A 55 14.37 2.14 -1.83
CA ASP A 55 13.92 3.38 -2.47
C ASP A 55 13.28 4.37 -1.49
N LEU A 56 13.03 3.95 -0.24
CA LEU A 56 12.37 4.77 0.77
C LEU A 56 13.27 5.91 1.22
N LYS A 57 12.80 7.15 1.03
CA LYS A 57 13.48 8.37 1.46
C LYS A 57 12.46 9.38 2.00
N ILE A 58 12.90 10.26 2.89
CA ILE A 58 12.08 11.40 3.30
C ILE A 58 11.79 12.27 2.07
N LYS A 59 10.50 12.48 1.79
CA LYS A 59 10.03 13.36 0.71
C LYS A 59 9.65 14.73 1.26
N LYS A 60 8.47 14.82 1.89
CA LYS A 60 7.92 16.09 2.40
C LYS A 60 7.82 16.11 3.92
N ARG A 61 7.39 15.00 4.54
CA ARG A 61 7.20 14.92 5.97
C ARG A 61 7.90 13.69 6.57
N ALA A 62 8.40 13.86 7.80
CA ALA A 62 9.16 12.82 8.50
C ALA A 62 8.27 11.75 9.13
N ASP A 63 7.03 12.10 9.51
CA ASP A 63 6.02 11.18 10.04
C ASP A 63 5.56 10.17 8.98
N GLU A 64 5.33 10.62 7.74
CA GLU A 64 5.03 9.74 6.60
C GLU A 64 6.14 8.72 6.36
N TYR A 65 7.40 9.18 6.39
CA TYR A 65 8.57 8.30 6.27
C TYR A 65 8.63 7.30 7.42
N MET A 66 8.45 7.74 8.67
CA MET A 66 8.43 6.87 9.84
C MET A 66 7.37 5.79 9.74
N TYR A 67 6.14 6.15 9.33
CA TYR A 67 5.05 5.20 9.17
C TYR A 67 5.40 4.13 8.10
N GLN A 68 5.88 4.57 6.93
CA GLN A 68 6.27 3.66 5.85
C GLN A 68 7.43 2.76 6.25
N PHE A 69 8.46 3.32 6.92
CA PHE A 69 9.61 2.56 7.38
C PHE A 69 9.19 1.49 8.39
N LEU A 70 8.40 1.84 9.41
CA LEU A 70 7.94 0.89 10.43
C LEU A 70 7.07 -0.21 9.83
N TYR A 71 6.21 0.13 8.86
CA TYR A 71 5.41 -0.85 8.15
C TYR A 71 6.28 -1.88 7.42
N LEU A 72 7.27 -1.42 6.64
CA LEU A 72 8.19 -2.31 5.91
C LEU A 72 9.09 -3.12 6.86
N ALA A 73 9.58 -2.51 7.94
CA ALA A 73 10.43 -3.16 8.93
C ALA A 73 9.75 -4.37 9.58
N LYS A 74 8.45 -4.27 9.89
CA LYS A 74 7.65 -5.38 10.46
C LYS A 74 7.56 -6.59 9.52
N GLN A 75 7.65 -6.39 8.20
CA GLN A 75 7.52 -7.46 7.20
C GLN A 75 8.82 -8.25 7.01
N MET A 76 9.98 -7.68 7.36
CA MET A 76 11.29 -8.27 7.04
C MET A 76 11.93 -9.04 8.21
N GLY A 77 11.41 -8.92 9.43
CA GLY A 77 11.96 -9.60 10.61
C GLY A 77 13.38 -9.18 11.00
N TYR A 78 13.84 -8.01 10.56
CA TYR A 78 15.19 -7.52 10.84
C TYR A 78 15.40 -7.23 12.33
N ASN A 79 16.61 -7.51 12.82
CA ASN A 79 17.02 -7.06 14.14
C ASN A 79 17.25 -5.54 14.18
N ASP A 80 17.32 -4.99 15.39
CA ASP A 80 17.42 -3.55 15.62
C ASP A 80 18.63 -2.91 14.92
N ALA A 81 19.77 -3.61 14.90
CA ALA A 81 20.98 -3.10 14.26
C ALA A 81 20.78 -2.91 12.74
N VAL A 82 20.19 -3.91 12.07
CA VAL A 82 19.89 -3.84 10.64
C VAL A 82 18.83 -2.77 10.35
N GLN A 83 17.79 -2.67 11.20
CA GLN A 83 16.77 -1.63 11.08
C GLN A 83 17.37 -0.22 11.19
N ILE A 84 18.25 0.03 12.15
CA ILE A 84 18.91 1.33 12.32
C ILE A 84 19.74 1.71 11.08
N VAL A 85 20.47 0.76 10.49
CA VAL A 85 21.26 1.01 9.28
C VAL A 85 20.35 1.35 8.10
N ALA A 86 19.26 0.60 7.91
CA ALA A 86 18.29 0.87 6.85
C ALA A 86 17.60 2.24 7.05
N PHE A 87 17.19 2.54 8.28
CA PHE A 87 16.55 3.80 8.64
C PHE A 87 17.42 5.01 8.26
N LYS A 88 18.72 4.94 8.55
CA LYS A 88 19.66 6.03 8.24
C LYS A 88 19.81 6.30 6.74
N ARG A 89 19.64 5.27 5.88
CA ARG A 89 19.78 5.42 4.42
C ARG A 89 18.68 6.27 3.80
N GLY A 90 17.47 6.26 4.37
CA GLY A 90 16.34 7.06 3.89
C GLY A 90 16.34 8.52 4.38
N LEU A 91 17.26 8.89 5.27
CA LEU A 91 17.33 10.24 5.84
C LEU A 91 18.17 11.19 4.96
N PRO A 92 17.80 12.48 4.88
CA PRO A 92 18.67 13.54 4.38
C PRO A 92 19.96 13.64 5.19
N LYS A 93 21.09 13.91 4.52
CA LYS A 93 22.42 14.01 5.17
C LYS A 93 22.43 14.98 6.37
N SER A 94 21.70 16.09 6.28
CA SER A 94 21.61 17.08 7.37
C SER A 94 20.99 16.53 8.65
N LEU A 95 20.05 15.58 8.56
CA LEU A 95 19.46 14.90 9.71
C LEU A 95 20.38 13.81 10.24
N VAL A 96 21.00 13.02 9.36
CA VAL A 96 21.96 11.98 9.75
C VAL A 96 23.07 12.59 10.62
N LEU A 97 23.64 13.72 10.19
CA LEU A 97 24.70 14.40 10.93
C LEU A 97 24.24 14.89 12.31
N LYS A 98 22.98 15.34 12.45
CA LYS A 98 22.44 15.81 13.73
C LYS A 98 22.15 14.68 14.73
N ILE A 99 21.80 13.50 14.25
CA ILE A 99 21.47 12.33 15.08
C ILE A 99 22.74 11.56 15.49
N MET A 100 23.85 11.75 14.77
CA MET A 100 25.15 11.14 15.07
C MET A 100 26.02 11.96 16.04
N THR A 101 25.59 13.16 16.43
CA THR A 101 26.28 14.00 17.43
C THR A 101 25.72 13.72 18.81
#